data_AF-A0A7C3WRJ4-F1
#
_entry.id   AF-A0A7C3WRJ4-F1
#
_cell.length_a   1.000
_cell.length_b   1.000
_cell.length_c   1.000
_cell.angle_alpha   90.00
_cell.angle_beta   90.00
_cell.angle_gamma   90.00
#
_symmetry.space_group_name_H-M   'P 1'
#
loop_
_entity.id
_entity.type
_entity.pdbx_description
1 polymer ?
#
loop_
_entity_poly.entity_id
_entity_poly.type
_entity_poly.pdbx_seq_one_letter_code
_entity_poly.pdbx_strand_id
1 'polypeptide(L)'
;MRMKNGNTYLFILLCLFVCVRVDAIGVRAHIEIGMEAIQKYILDWEKQYPELAELFKDKEVYPAFYAGCSFPDWGYGEINPDCAEASHWNPFITAYVEVLQQKIPELSPAQARKELAFFLGMIVHNISDIPWHFDEPKHRSFLTSAREEGGSSHGESEFATDIFLFAEKEITPPIPLQLFWPFETILSCFQKINKQVTLEQLKAGCTREQGYLASGPLVAMTQFSIMKQKHNWVYQHYQDYYYGGVEHDASAVSAFMKFYFAKIVGDYFIQNSLEYAPYVRKNNDFVPIQSIRDTTIIEEKPENNTGKEPYLTLGVEQNKEHKILIQFDTPKNWNKEDLKEAFIWLYLAEIKRIGTGSIRVKVQQINDTWEEGDGISDEFEGIDGVPSLSTNWNAQINTSDDPLNIRELPFQIGWIKINISDFVNQWLEKPSSNHGICLSLYNPVNMDLLLKFYSSDAFQEDKSPYSGGKRVAYRPIVLLQNKQSMTDYLFKSEGKKIF
;
A
#
# COMPACT_ATOMS: atom_id res chain seq x y z
N MET A 1 6.03 55.19 28.66
CA MET A 1 6.55 54.21 27.68
C MET A 1 5.58 53.04 27.65
N ARG A 2 4.63 53.04 26.69
CA ARG A 2 3.59 51.99 26.56
C ARG A 2 4.16 50.84 25.75
N MET A 3 4.43 49.70 26.40
CA MET A 3 4.66 48.45 25.66
C MET A 3 3.35 48.08 24.94
N LYS A 4 3.43 47.89 23.63
CA LYS A 4 2.30 47.56 22.76
C LYS A 4 1.88 46.11 23.01
N ASN A 5 0.57 45.90 23.16
CA ASN A 5 -0.13 44.65 23.47
C ASN A 5 0.06 43.50 22.46
N GLY A 6 1.02 43.56 21.52
CA GLY A 6 1.20 42.55 20.48
C GLY A 6 1.82 41.23 20.99
N ASN A 7 2.75 41.30 21.94
CA ASN A 7 3.43 40.11 22.47
C ASN A 7 2.53 39.28 23.39
N THR A 8 1.53 39.89 24.03
CA THR A 8 0.63 39.19 24.95
C THR A 8 -0.32 38.26 24.20
N TYR A 9 -0.83 38.65 23.02
CA TYR A 9 -1.69 37.77 22.21
C TYR A 9 -0.92 36.61 21.58
N LEU A 10 0.32 36.83 21.14
CA LEU A 10 1.17 35.76 20.62
C LEU A 10 1.56 34.75 21.72
N PHE A 11 1.84 35.22 22.93
CA PHE A 11 2.15 34.39 24.08
C PHE A 11 0.91 33.63 24.61
N ILE A 12 -0.27 34.26 24.60
CA ILE A 12 -1.54 33.59 24.95
C ILE A 12 -1.90 32.52 23.91
N LEU A 13 -1.67 32.76 22.60
CA LEU A 13 -1.85 31.72 21.58
C LEU A 13 -0.86 30.57 21.82
N LEU A 14 0.41 30.86 22.07
CA LEU A 14 1.44 29.85 22.34
C LEU A 14 1.12 29.03 23.60
N CYS A 15 0.62 29.65 24.67
CA CYS A 15 0.27 28.97 25.92
C CYS A 15 -1.03 28.16 25.84
N LEU A 16 -1.97 28.51 24.96
CA LEU A 16 -3.21 27.74 24.78
C LEU A 16 -2.98 26.40 24.06
N PHE A 17 -1.90 26.25 23.29
CA PHE A 17 -1.56 24.99 22.62
C PHE A 17 -0.70 24.03 23.46
N VAL A 18 -0.07 24.50 24.55
CA VAL A 18 0.87 23.69 25.35
C VAL A 18 0.19 22.92 26.50
N CYS A 19 -1.10 23.18 26.79
CA CYS A 19 -1.81 22.61 27.94
C CYS A 19 -2.89 21.57 27.61
N VAL A 20 -3.13 21.24 26.34
CA VAL A 20 -4.02 20.11 26.00
C VAL A 20 -3.15 18.85 26.01
N ARG A 21 -3.58 17.80 26.72
CA ARG A 21 -2.98 16.47 26.53
C ARG A 21 -3.30 16.05 25.10
N VAL A 22 -2.33 16.19 24.21
CA VAL A 22 -2.46 15.77 22.82
C VAL A 22 -1.95 14.34 22.77
N ASP A 23 -2.85 13.40 23.01
CA ASP A 23 -2.56 11.96 22.95
C ASP A 23 -2.56 11.42 21.50
N ALA A 24 -2.47 12.30 20.49
CA ALA A 24 -2.33 11.95 19.08
C ALA A 24 -1.49 13.00 18.35
N ILE A 25 -0.27 12.62 18.00
CA ILE A 25 0.69 13.44 17.28
C ILE A 25 1.32 12.53 16.21
N GLY A 26 1.71 13.06 15.05
CA GLY A 26 2.11 12.26 13.87
C GLY A 26 1.47 12.74 12.56
N VAL A 27 0.60 13.74 12.63
CA VAL A 27 -0.15 14.32 11.50
C VAL A 27 0.75 14.65 10.31
N ARG A 28 1.93 15.24 10.56
CA ARG A 28 2.87 15.62 9.49
C ARG A 28 3.63 14.39 8.94
N ALA A 29 3.90 13.39 9.79
CA ALA A 29 4.46 12.10 9.40
C ALA A 29 3.57 11.34 8.41
N HIS A 30 2.26 11.23 8.67
CA HIS A 30 1.35 10.59 7.72
C HIS A 30 1.30 11.31 6.37
N ILE A 31 1.38 12.64 6.36
CA ILE A 31 1.51 13.39 5.10
C ILE A 31 2.83 13.04 4.39
N GLU A 32 3.96 12.95 5.10
CA GLU A 32 5.23 12.54 4.48
C GLU A 32 5.14 11.15 3.86
N ILE A 33 4.63 10.18 4.64
CA ILE A 33 4.46 8.79 4.22
C ILE A 33 3.60 8.73 2.95
N GLY A 34 2.48 9.45 2.94
CA GLY A 34 1.59 9.54 1.79
C GLY A 34 2.25 10.16 0.57
N MET A 35 3.04 11.22 0.76
CA MET A 35 3.77 11.87 -0.33
C MET A 35 4.89 11.00 -0.89
N GLU A 36 5.65 10.32 -0.03
CA GLU A 36 6.67 9.34 -0.42
C GLU A 36 6.03 8.18 -1.19
N ALA A 37 4.88 7.69 -0.75
CA ALA A 37 4.12 6.65 -1.46
C ALA A 37 3.70 7.13 -2.85
N ILE A 38 3.16 8.34 -2.94
CA ILE A 38 2.73 8.94 -4.21
C ILE A 38 3.92 9.06 -5.15
N GLN A 39 5.01 9.70 -4.70
CA GLN A 39 6.15 10.01 -5.54
C GLN A 39 6.90 8.76 -6.01
N LYS A 40 7.13 7.78 -5.13
CA LYS A 40 7.92 6.58 -5.44
C LYS A 40 7.12 5.45 -6.08
N TYR A 41 5.85 5.28 -5.71
CA TYR A 41 5.11 4.05 -6.02
C TYR A 41 3.77 4.24 -6.71
N ILE A 42 3.26 5.49 -6.80
CA ILE A 42 1.99 5.79 -7.49
C ILE A 42 2.22 6.57 -8.78
N LEU A 43 3.12 7.56 -8.82
CA LEU A 43 3.41 8.24 -10.08
C LEU A 43 4.14 7.30 -11.06
N ASP A 44 5.04 6.46 -10.55
CA ASP A 44 5.67 5.38 -11.33
C ASP A 44 4.67 4.28 -11.73
N TRP A 45 3.51 4.21 -11.07
CA TRP A 45 2.41 3.27 -11.36
C TRP A 45 1.65 3.63 -12.65
N GLU A 46 1.90 4.80 -13.25
CA GLU A 46 1.14 5.25 -14.42
C GLU A 46 1.09 4.21 -15.55
N LYS A 47 2.14 3.38 -15.67
CA LYS A 47 2.20 2.30 -16.68
C LYS A 47 1.27 1.13 -16.36
N GLN A 48 0.98 0.90 -15.09
CA GLN A 48 0.17 -0.22 -14.59
C GLN A 48 -1.31 0.13 -14.62
N TYR A 49 -1.66 1.29 -14.08
CA TYR A 49 -3.03 1.79 -14.00
C TYR A 49 -3.02 3.33 -13.94
N PRO A 50 -3.11 4.03 -15.09
CA PRO A 50 -2.80 5.46 -15.17
C PRO A 50 -3.74 6.35 -14.36
N GLU A 51 -4.98 5.93 -14.12
CA GLU A 51 -6.02 6.76 -13.49
C GLU A 51 -5.69 7.15 -12.04
N LEU A 52 -5.05 6.26 -11.26
CA LEU A 52 -4.62 6.60 -9.91
C LEU A 52 -3.44 7.59 -9.92
N ALA A 53 -2.52 7.45 -10.87
CA ALA A 53 -1.43 8.42 -11.04
C ALA A 53 -1.99 9.78 -11.48
N GLU A 54 -2.97 9.78 -12.39
CA GLU A 54 -3.62 11.00 -12.89
C GLU A 54 -4.34 11.75 -11.76
N LEU A 55 -4.97 11.04 -10.81
CA LEU A 55 -5.55 11.65 -9.62
C LEU A 55 -4.54 12.54 -8.89
N PHE A 56 -3.30 12.07 -8.70
CA PHE A 56 -2.26 12.79 -7.96
C PHE A 56 -1.38 13.70 -8.82
N LYS A 57 -1.55 13.71 -10.14
CA LYS A 57 -1.03 14.78 -11.01
C LYS A 57 -1.86 16.06 -10.88
N ASP A 58 -3.15 15.93 -10.58
CA ASP A 58 -4.05 17.05 -10.31
C ASP A 58 -3.70 17.69 -8.95
N LYS A 59 -3.03 18.84 -8.97
CA LYS A 59 -2.60 19.53 -7.75
C LYS A 59 -3.76 19.97 -6.85
N GLU A 60 -4.97 20.08 -7.41
CA GLU A 60 -6.16 20.52 -6.67
C GLU A 60 -6.69 19.47 -5.68
N VAL A 61 -6.23 18.21 -5.77
CA VAL A 61 -6.67 17.15 -4.85
C VAL A 61 -5.84 17.07 -3.56
N TYR A 62 -4.63 17.63 -3.55
CA TYR A 62 -3.74 17.56 -2.38
C TYR A 62 -4.29 18.20 -1.10
N PRO A 63 -5.04 19.32 -1.12
CA PRO A 63 -5.70 19.83 0.08
C PRO A 63 -6.68 18.83 0.72
N ALA A 64 -7.28 17.96 -0.10
CA ALA A 64 -8.15 16.89 0.38
C ALA A 64 -7.33 15.70 0.89
N PHE A 65 -6.30 15.31 0.16
CA PHE A 65 -5.38 14.24 0.56
C PHE A 65 -4.71 14.53 1.91
N TYR A 66 -4.18 15.73 2.12
CA TYR A 66 -3.55 16.13 3.40
C TYR A 66 -4.54 16.13 4.56
N ALA A 67 -5.76 16.60 4.34
CA ALA A 67 -6.83 16.48 5.32
C ALA A 67 -7.11 15.01 5.66
N GLY A 68 -7.15 14.14 4.66
CA GLY A 68 -7.28 12.70 4.84
C GLY A 68 -6.19 12.11 5.72
N CYS A 69 -4.91 12.41 5.42
CA CYS A 69 -3.76 11.95 6.22
C CYS A 69 -3.82 12.39 7.68
N SER A 70 -4.46 13.52 7.97
CA SER A 70 -4.65 14.03 9.34
C SER A 70 -5.95 13.59 10.01
N PHE A 71 -6.88 13.00 9.26
CA PHE A 71 -8.27 12.93 9.70
C PHE A 71 -8.51 12.01 10.90
N PRO A 72 -8.00 10.75 10.96
CA PRO A 72 -8.37 9.82 12.03
C PRO A 72 -8.18 10.38 13.44
N ASP A 73 -7.22 11.28 13.63
CA ASP A 73 -6.95 11.93 14.92
C ASP A 73 -7.96 13.01 15.35
N TRP A 74 -8.85 13.46 14.47
CA TRP A 74 -9.69 14.66 14.63
C TRP A 74 -10.36 14.81 16.01
N GLY A 75 -10.77 13.70 16.64
CA GLY A 75 -11.55 13.69 17.87
C GLY A 75 -10.74 13.55 19.16
N TYR A 76 -9.41 13.48 19.13
CA TYR A 76 -8.58 13.51 20.35
C TYR A 76 -8.70 14.84 21.11
N GLY A 77 -7.89 15.10 22.14
CA GLY A 77 -7.92 16.38 22.87
C GLY A 77 -9.30 16.70 23.48
N GLU A 78 -9.97 15.68 24.00
CA GLU A 78 -11.28 15.74 24.67
C GLU A 78 -12.47 16.14 23.77
N ILE A 79 -12.37 16.03 22.43
CA ILE A 79 -13.48 16.34 21.50
C ILE A 79 -14.47 15.18 21.37
N ASN A 80 -13.99 14.02 20.91
CA ASN A 80 -14.71 12.76 20.75
C ASN A 80 -13.72 11.58 20.50
N PRO A 81 -12.89 11.20 21.50
CA PRO A 81 -11.80 10.24 21.30
C PRO A 81 -12.28 8.86 20.83
N ASP A 82 -13.43 8.39 21.32
CA ASP A 82 -14.01 7.10 20.92
C ASP A 82 -14.42 7.04 19.44
N CYS A 83 -14.72 8.18 18.82
CA CYS A 83 -15.04 8.27 17.39
C CYS A 83 -13.80 8.57 16.55
N ALA A 84 -12.80 9.26 17.11
CA ALA A 84 -11.47 9.37 16.49
C ALA A 84 -10.84 7.99 16.32
N GLU A 85 -10.77 7.23 17.42
CA GLU A 85 -10.28 5.85 17.42
C GLU A 85 -11.06 4.99 16.42
N ALA A 86 -12.39 5.10 16.39
CA ALA A 86 -13.22 4.34 15.45
C ALA A 86 -12.90 4.62 13.96
N SER A 87 -12.41 5.82 13.60
CA SER A 87 -12.00 6.15 12.23
C SER A 87 -10.67 5.52 11.78
N HIS A 88 -9.93 4.85 12.67
CA HIS A 88 -8.71 4.10 12.35
C HIS A 88 -8.97 2.65 11.89
N TRP A 89 -10.20 2.17 12.02
CA TRP A 89 -10.49 0.75 11.89
C TRP A 89 -11.42 0.41 10.73
N ASN A 90 -11.32 -0.83 10.26
CA ASN A 90 -11.99 -1.36 9.08
C ASN A 90 -13.53 -1.14 9.04
N PRO A 91 -14.29 -1.14 10.16
CA PRO A 91 -15.71 -0.79 10.11
C PRO A 91 -15.97 0.59 9.51
N PHE A 92 -15.20 1.61 9.89
CA PHE A 92 -15.34 2.96 9.34
C PHE A 92 -14.85 3.02 7.89
N ILE A 93 -13.72 2.38 7.58
CA ILE A 93 -13.19 2.32 6.21
C ILE A 93 -14.17 1.65 5.25
N THR A 94 -14.79 0.55 5.66
CA THR A 94 -15.81 -0.16 4.87
C THR A 94 -17.03 0.73 4.65
N ALA A 95 -17.53 1.39 5.70
CA ALA A 95 -18.62 2.34 5.57
C ALA A 95 -18.27 3.49 4.60
N TYR A 96 -17.02 3.98 4.63
CA TYR A 96 -16.57 5.04 3.74
C TYR A 96 -16.53 4.60 2.28
N VAL A 97 -16.02 3.40 1.99
CA VAL A 97 -16.06 2.85 0.62
C VAL A 97 -17.50 2.79 0.10
N GLU A 98 -18.44 2.27 0.90
CA GLU A 98 -19.85 2.18 0.50
C GLU A 98 -20.47 3.55 0.24
N VAL A 99 -20.28 4.52 1.16
CA VAL A 99 -20.82 5.88 1.01
C VAL A 99 -20.22 6.55 -0.22
N LEU A 100 -18.91 6.43 -0.41
CA LEU A 100 -18.22 7.09 -1.51
C LEU A 100 -18.62 6.50 -2.87
N GLN A 101 -18.75 5.17 -2.99
CA GLN A 101 -19.27 4.52 -4.20
C GLN A 101 -20.68 5.00 -4.57
N GLN A 102 -21.54 5.21 -3.58
CA GLN A 102 -22.89 5.75 -3.80
C GLN A 102 -22.87 7.23 -4.20
N LYS A 103 -21.97 8.01 -3.60
CA LYS A 103 -21.89 9.46 -3.78
C LYS A 103 -21.20 9.88 -5.08
N ILE A 104 -20.17 9.15 -5.54
CA ILE A 104 -19.37 9.53 -6.72
C ILE A 104 -20.24 9.85 -7.95
N PRO A 105 -21.23 9.03 -8.36
CA PRO A 105 -22.07 9.32 -9.51
C PRO A 105 -22.89 10.62 -9.41
N GLU A 106 -23.13 11.13 -8.19
CA GLU A 106 -23.92 12.33 -7.94
C GLU A 106 -23.08 13.62 -7.89
N LEU A 107 -21.75 13.48 -7.78
CA LEU A 107 -20.84 14.61 -7.69
C LEU A 107 -20.46 15.16 -9.06
N SER A 108 -19.67 16.24 -9.09
CA SER A 108 -18.88 16.56 -10.29
C SER A 108 -17.58 15.74 -10.26
N PRO A 109 -16.96 15.41 -11.41
CA PRO A 109 -15.70 14.67 -11.42
C PRO A 109 -14.62 15.30 -10.54
N ALA A 110 -14.47 16.63 -10.56
CA ALA A 110 -13.50 17.34 -9.71
C ALA A 110 -13.80 17.17 -8.21
N GLN A 111 -15.07 17.22 -7.82
CA GLN A 111 -15.48 17.02 -6.43
C GLN A 111 -15.31 15.55 -5.98
N ALA A 112 -15.67 14.61 -6.85
CA ALA A 112 -15.47 13.18 -6.62
C ALA A 112 -13.99 12.83 -6.45
N ARG A 113 -13.09 13.42 -7.27
CA ARG A 113 -11.64 13.26 -7.12
C ARG A 113 -11.12 13.80 -5.78
N LYS A 114 -11.64 14.92 -5.27
CA LYS A 114 -11.28 15.44 -3.93
C LYS A 114 -11.74 14.50 -2.81
N GLU A 115 -12.97 13.99 -2.88
CA GLU A 115 -13.48 13.01 -1.91
C GLU A 115 -12.68 11.71 -1.92
N LEU A 116 -12.31 11.23 -3.11
CA LEU A 116 -11.45 10.07 -3.29
C LEU A 116 -10.04 10.30 -2.74
N ALA A 117 -9.43 11.45 -3.03
CA ALA A 117 -8.11 11.80 -2.52
C ALA A 117 -8.12 11.94 -0.99
N PHE A 118 -9.16 12.53 -0.40
CA PHE A 118 -9.33 12.54 1.06
C PHE A 118 -9.38 11.13 1.64
N PHE A 119 -10.18 10.24 1.06
CA PHE A 119 -10.27 8.87 1.52
C PHE A 119 -8.92 8.14 1.41
N LEU A 120 -8.20 8.29 0.29
CA LEU A 120 -6.87 7.69 0.13
C LEU A 120 -5.85 8.25 1.12
N GLY A 121 -5.94 9.53 1.49
CA GLY A 121 -5.12 10.10 2.57
C GLY A 121 -5.45 9.46 3.93
N MET A 122 -6.72 9.19 4.21
CA MET A 122 -7.11 8.48 5.43
C MET A 122 -6.54 7.05 5.44
N ILE A 123 -6.53 6.35 4.29
CA ILE A 123 -5.89 5.04 4.16
C ILE A 123 -4.40 5.10 4.51
N VAL A 124 -3.69 6.18 4.15
CA VAL A 124 -2.27 6.35 4.53
C VAL A 124 -2.13 6.28 6.04
N HIS A 125 -2.88 7.11 6.77
CA HIS A 125 -2.85 7.15 8.23
C HIS A 125 -3.13 5.78 8.85
N ASN A 126 -4.28 5.19 8.48
CA ASN A 126 -4.74 3.91 9.02
C ASN A 126 -3.71 2.78 8.87
N ILE A 127 -3.06 2.71 7.71
CA ILE A 127 -2.15 1.61 7.39
C ILE A 127 -0.75 1.86 7.95
N SER A 128 -0.26 3.11 7.98
CA SER A 128 1.04 3.44 8.59
C SER A 128 1.05 3.21 10.10
N ASP A 129 -0.09 3.43 10.77
CA ASP A 129 -0.15 3.24 12.22
C ASP A 129 0.15 1.82 12.66
N ILE A 130 -0.11 0.85 11.78
CA ILE A 130 0.03 -0.55 12.17
C ILE A 130 1.49 -0.89 12.52
N PRO A 131 2.45 -0.81 11.58
CA PRO A 131 3.86 -1.03 11.89
C PRO A 131 4.48 0.08 12.76
N TRP A 132 3.88 1.27 12.81
CA TRP A 132 4.34 2.36 13.68
C TRP A 132 4.08 2.06 15.16
N HIS A 133 2.88 1.60 15.52
CA HIS A 133 2.46 1.39 16.90
C HIS A 133 2.55 -0.08 17.38
N PHE A 134 2.26 -1.06 16.53
CA PHE A 134 2.00 -2.44 16.97
C PHE A 134 3.13 -3.41 16.61
N ASP A 135 3.59 -4.15 17.62
CA ASP A 135 4.60 -5.19 17.44
C ASP A 135 4.01 -6.46 16.82
N GLU A 136 4.76 -7.08 15.94
CA GLU A 136 4.50 -8.42 15.40
C GLU A 136 5.40 -9.45 16.08
N PRO A 137 5.03 -10.75 16.06
CA PRO A 137 5.85 -11.81 16.65
C PRO A 137 7.32 -11.81 16.19
N LYS A 138 7.59 -11.32 14.97
CA LYS A 138 8.92 -11.22 14.38
C LYS A 138 9.36 -9.80 14.04
N HIS A 139 8.51 -8.79 14.24
CA HIS A 139 8.82 -7.41 13.85
C HIS A 139 8.47 -6.43 14.97
N ARG A 140 9.45 -5.67 15.44
CA ARG A 140 9.26 -4.67 16.50
C ARG A 140 8.79 -3.36 15.88
N SER A 141 7.73 -2.76 16.39
CA SER A 141 7.21 -1.49 15.87
C SER A 141 8.21 -0.35 16.02
N PHE A 142 8.02 0.70 15.23
CA PHE A 142 8.86 1.89 15.30
C PHE A 142 8.84 2.51 16.70
N LEU A 143 7.67 2.74 17.27
CA LEU A 143 7.54 3.39 18.58
C LEU A 143 8.08 2.53 19.72
N THR A 144 7.94 1.21 19.63
CA THR A 144 8.54 0.34 20.64
C THR A 144 10.06 0.39 20.58
N SER A 145 10.64 0.41 19.39
CA SER A 145 12.09 0.53 19.19
C SER A 145 12.62 1.90 19.60
N ALA A 146 11.88 2.98 19.31
CA ALA A 146 12.20 4.33 19.78
C ALA A 146 12.24 4.43 21.30
N ARG A 147 11.38 3.69 22.00
CA ARG A 147 11.39 3.61 23.46
C ARG A 147 12.56 2.80 24.00
N GLU A 148 12.80 1.63 23.44
CA GLU A 148 13.76 0.67 23.99
C GLU A 148 15.20 1.00 23.66
N GLU A 149 15.45 1.42 22.43
CA GLU A 149 16.78 1.81 21.95
C GLU A 149 17.05 3.30 22.15
N GLY A 150 16.02 4.13 21.99
CA GLY A 150 16.12 5.58 22.02
C GLY A 150 15.67 6.26 23.31
N GLY A 151 15.07 5.53 24.25
CA GLY A 151 14.55 6.09 25.51
C GLY A 151 13.38 7.07 25.36
N SER A 152 12.77 7.15 24.17
CA SER A 152 11.72 8.12 23.86
C SER A 152 10.35 7.55 24.23
N SER A 153 9.48 8.35 24.86
CA SER A 153 8.09 7.89 25.05
C SER A 153 7.33 7.89 23.70
N HIS A 154 6.14 7.29 23.71
CA HIS A 154 5.25 7.19 22.55
C HIS A 154 4.98 8.56 21.91
N GLY A 155 4.28 9.45 22.63
CA GLY A 155 3.94 10.77 22.11
C GLY A 155 5.15 11.70 21.88
N GLU A 156 6.26 11.50 22.59
CA GLU A 156 7.49 12.25 22.31
C GLU A 156 8.12 11.84 20.98
N SER A 157 8.09 10.55 20.63
CA SER A 157 8.65 10.06 19.37
C SER A 157 7.87 10.59 18.18
N GLU A 158 6.54 10.56 18.28
CA GLU A 158 5.65 11.12 17.27
C GLU A 158 5.83 12.62 17.08
N PHE A 159 5.84 13.38 18.18
CA PHE A 159 6.08 14.81 18.14
C PHE A 159 7.46 15.15 17.58
N ALA A 160 8.49 14.41 17.99
CA ALA A 160 9.84 14.62 17.48
C ALA A 160 9.91 14.37 15.96
N THR A 161 9.30 13.29 15.46
CA THR A 161 9.23 12.99 14.02
C THR A 161 8.59 14.14 13.24
N ASP A 162 7.43 14.63 13.68
CA ASP A 162 6.77 15.77 13.03
C ASP A 162 7.65 17.01 13.01
N ILE A 163 8.35 17.30 14.11
CA ILE A 163 9.29 18.42 14.20
C ILE A 163 10.44 18.27 13.20
N PHE A 164 11.00 17.07 13.04
CA PHE A 164 12.06 16.81 12.07
C PHE A 164 11.56 17.02 10.64
N LEU A 165 10.38 16.49 10.32
CA LEU A 165 9.77 16.64 9.01
C LEU A 165 9.42 18.08 8.68
N PHE A 166 8.86 18.85 9.62
CA PHE A 166 8.62 20.28 9.42
C PHE A 166 9.90 21.10 9.23
N ALA A 167 11.00 20.70 9.90
CA ALA A 167 12.27 21.42 9.82
C ALA A 167 13.07 21.10 8.56
N GLU A 168 13.00 19.85 8.07
CA GLU A 168 13.94 19.34 7.06
C GLU A 168 13.29 18.98 5.72
N LYS A 169 11.97 18.75 5.68
CA LYS A 169 11.28 18.25 4.49
C LYS A 169 10.24 19.23 3.97
N GLU A 170 10.48 19.72 2.76
CA GLU A 170 9.48 20.48 2.01
C GLU A 170 8.44 19.53 1.41
N ILE A 171 7.15 19.86 1.57
CA ILE A 171 6.07 19.15 0.90
C ILE A 171 5.76 19.88 -0.42
N THR A 172 5.72 19.14 -1.51
CA THR A 172 5.28 19.64 -2.82
C THR A 172 4.13 18.77 -3.35
N PRO A 173 2.92 19.34 -3.56
CA PRO A 173 2.52 20.74 -3.35
C PRO A 173 2.49 21.18 -1.88
N PRO A 174 2.72 22.45 -1.55
CA PRO A 174 2.72 22.90 -0.16
C PRO A 174 1.35 22.71 0.50
N ILE A 175 1.35 22.42 1.81
CA ILE A 175 0.12 22.36 2.60
C ILE A 175 -0.54 23.74 2.59
N PRO A 176 -1.77 23.89 2.07
CA PRO A 176 -2.45 25.18 2.05
C PRO A 176 -2.99 25.54 3.44
N LEU A 177 -3.27 26.82 3.65
CA LEU A 177 -3.90 27.30 4.90
C LEU A 177 -5.30 26.74 5.12
N GLN A 178 -6.01 26.35 4.06
CA GLN A 178 -7.34 25.77 4.12
C GLN A 178 -7.32 24.40 3.44
N LEU A 179 -7.65 23.37 4.21
CA LEU A 179 -7.79 22.01 3.71
C LEU A 179 -9.24 21.74 3.28
N PHE A 180 -9.42 20.66 2.50
CA PHE A 180 -10.74 20.21 2.09
C PHE A 180 -11.23 19.08 3.01
N TRP A 181 -12.41 19.27 3.62
CA TRP A 181 -13.01 18.32 4.56
C TRP A 181 -14.39 17.88 4.06
N PRO A 182 -14.61 16.60 3.70
CA PRO A 182 -15.90 16.10 3.24
C PRO A 182 -16.83 15.77 4.43
N PHE A 183 -17.22 16.79 5.20
CA PHE A 183 -17.98 16.62 6.45
C PHE A 183 -19.25 15.77 6.30
N GLU A 184 -20.01 15.96 5.22
CA GLU A 184 -21.22 15.18 4.97
C GLU A 184 -20.92 13.69 4.81
N THR A 185 -19.89 13.35 4.03
CA THR A 185 -19.44 11.97 3.83
C THR A 185 -19.01 11.35 5.14
N ILE A 186 -18.18 12.06 5.91
CA ILE A 186 -17.69 11.62 7.22
C ILE A 186 -18.84 11.33 8.19
N LEU A 187 -19.82 12.24 8.28
CA LEU A 187 -21.01 12.06 9.13
C LEU A 187 -21.83 10.83 8.70
N SER A 188 -22.04 10.63 7.39
CA SER A 188 -22.73 9.44 6.87
C SER A 188 -22.00 8.14 7.23
N CYS A 189 -20.66 8.15 7.25
CA CYS A 189 -19.87 6.99 7.66
C CYS A 189 -20.05 6.66 9.14
N PHE A 190 -19.96 7.66 10.03
CA PHE A 190 -20.21 7.46 11.45
C PHE A 190 -21.63 6.97 11.74
N GLN A 191 -22.62 7.51 11.03
CA GLN A 191 -24.00 7.05 11.13
C GLN A 191 -24.13 5.57 10.75
N LYS A 192 -23.48 5.12 9.67
CA LYS A 192 -23.50 3.71 9.24
C LYS A 192 -22.93 2.75 10.27
N ILE A 193 -21.91 3.17 11.02
CA ILE A 193 -21.31 2.36 12.10
C ILE A 193 -21.93 2.63 13.47
N ASN A 194 -23.08 3.31 13.53
CA ASN A 194 -23.83 3.62 14.75
C ASN A 194 -23.03 4.42 15.79
N LYS A 195 -22.11 5.27 15.35
CA LYS A 195 -21.33 6.20 16.20
C LYS A 195 -21.93 7.60 16.12
N GLN A 196 -22.04 8.25 17.27
CA GLN A 196 -22.65 9.58 17.37
C GLN A 196 -21.57 10.66 17.26
N VAL A 197 -21.64 11.43 16.18
CA VAL A 197 -20.73 12.54 15.90
C VAL A 197 -21.55 13.74 15.43
N THR A 198 -21.35 14.90 16.04
CA THR A 198 -21.98 16.15 15.58
C THR A 198 -21.10 16.86 14.57
N LEU A 199 -21.71 17.67 13.70
CA LEU A 199 -20.98 18.52 12.76
C LEU A 199 -20.05 19.52 13.49
N GLU A 200 -20.45 19.97 14.68
CA GLU A 200 -19.66 20.88 15.51
C GLU A 200 -18.38 20.21 16.03
N GLN A 201 -18.50 18.96 16.51
CA GLN A 201 -17.34 18.17 16.94
C GLN A 201 -16.36 17.97 15.78
N LEU A 202 -16.85 17.57 14.60
CA LEU A 202 -15.99 17.40 13.41
C LEU A 202 -15.29 18.70 13.02
N LYS A 203 -16.03 19.81 12.95
CA LYS A 203 -15.45 21.11 12.60
C LYS A 203 -14.39 21.54 13.61
N ALA A 204 -14.64 21.33 14.91
CA ALA A 204 -13.67 21.61 15.96
C ALA A 204 -12.40 20.77 15.79
N GLY A 205 -12.54 19.47 15.59
CA GLY A 205 -11.43 18.53 15.38
C GLY A 205 -10.60 18.85 14.14
N CYS A 206 -11.25 18.97 12.98
CA CYS A 206 -10.57 19.34 11.73
C CYS A 206 -9.89 20.71 11.80
N THR A 207 -10.47 21.67 12.54
CA THR A 207 -9.83 22.98 12.77
C THR A 207 -8.57 22.84 13.63
N ARG A 208 -8.57 21.94 14.64
CA ARG A 208 -7.39 21.64 15.44
C ARG A 208 -6.28 21.05 14.57
N GLU A 209 -6.59 20.04 13.76
CA GLU A 209 -5.62 19.41 12.86
C GLU A 209 -5.01 20.41 11.87
N GLN A 210 -5.85 21.25 11.27
CA GLN A 210 -5.38 22.32 10.39
C GLN A 210 -4.51 23.35 11.14
N GLY A 211 -4.84 23.67 12.39
CA GLY A 211 -4.04 24.54 13.24
C GLY A 211 -2.67 23.96 13.59
N TYR A 212 -2.60 22.64 13.83
CA TYR A 212 -1.36 21.92 14.03
C TYR A 212 -0.46 22.03 12.80
N LEU A 213 -0.97 21.70 11.61
CA LEU A 213 -0.22 21.79 10.36
C LEU A 213 0.24 23.22 10.02
N ALA A 214 -0.59 24.23 10.30
CA ALA A 214 -0.25 25.63 10.04
C ALA A 214 0.82 26.18 11.01
N SER A 215 0.84 25.71 12.25
CA SER A 215 1.78 26.18 13.29
C SER A 215 3.07 25.35 13.37
N GLY A 216 3.05 24.11 12.87
CA GLY A 216 4.17 23.16 12.88
C GLY A 216 5.52 23.74 12.47
N PRO A 217 5.65 24.46 11.34
CA PRO A 217 6.92 25.05 10.93
C PRO A 217 7.51 26.03 11.96
N LEU A 218 6.67 26.83 12.63
CA LEU A 218 7.11 27.76 13.66
C LEU A 218 7.59 27.01 14.91
N VAL A 219 6.87 25.97 15.32
CA VAL A 219 7.27 25.13 16.46
C VAL A 219 8.59 24.43 16.14
N ALA A 220 8.73 23.86 14.94
CA ALA A 220 9.94 23.18 14.48
C ALA A 220 11.18 24.07 14.51
N MET A 221 11.08 25.33 14.04
CA MET A 221 12.19 26.30 14.11
C MET A 221 12.74 26.49 15.53
N THR A 222 11.91 26.34 16.57
CA THR A 222 12.32 26.53 17.96
C THR A 222 12.69 25.24 18.69
N GLN A 223 12.08 24.11 18.31
CA GLN A 223 12.22 22.83 19.01
C GLN A 223 13.20 21.88 18.33
N PHE A 224 13.54 22.06 17.06
CA PHE A 224 14.32 21.11 16.27
C PHE A 224 15.62 20.66 16.95
N SER A 225 16.44 21.60 17.42
CA SER A 225 17.72 21.28 18.06
C SER A 225 17.53 20.50 19.37
N ILE A 226 16.49 20.83 20.15
CA ILE A 226 16.17 20.17 21.42
C ILE A 226 15.68 18.75 21.15
N MET A 227 14.73 18.59 20.22
CA MET A 227 14.16 17.29 19.88
C MET A 227 15.21 16.38 19.25
N LYS A 228 16.08 16.89 18.37
CA LYS A 228 17.14 16.10 17.74
C LYS A 228 18.15 15.59 18.76
N GLN A 229 18.52 16.40 19.74
CA GLN A 229 19.43 15.98 20.80
C GLN A 229 18.78 14.95 21.73
N LYS A 230 17.51 15.17 22.10
CA LYS A 230 16.79 14.32 23.06
C LYS A 230 16.33 12.99 22.46
N HIS A 231 15.92 13.00 21.20
CA HIS A 231 15.31 11.88 20.49
C HIS A 231 16.20 11.47 19.30
N ASN A 232 17.51 11.32 19.55
CA ASN A 232 18.50 11.08 18.50
C ASN A 232 18.24 9.78 17.73
N TRP A 233 17.79 8.71 18.39
CA TRP A 233 17.44 7.46 17.71
C TRP A 233 16.28 7.67 16.74
N VAL A 234 15.22 8.38 17.16
CA VAL A 234 14.09 8.72 16.29
C VAL A 234 14.58 9.52 15.09
N TYR A 235 15.39 10.56 15.32
CA TYR A 235 15.98 11.36 14.24
C TYR A 235 16.79 10.55 13.24
N GLN A 236 17.53 9.55 13.71
CA GLN A 236 18.36 8.70 12.87
C GLN A 236 17.56 7.69 12.05
N HIS A 237 16.39 7.26 12.53
CA HIS A 237 15.73 6.06 12.02
C HIS A 237 14.27 6.24 11.58
N TYR A 238 13.66 7.42 11.78
CA TYR A 238 12.27 7.65 11.35
C TYR A 238 12.09 7.42 9.83
N GLN A 239 13.15 7.56 9.04
CA GLN A 239 13.09 7.34 7.60
C GLN A 239 13.25 5.86 7.21
N ASP A 240 14.27 5.17 7.73
CA ASP A 240 14.79 3.91 7.17
C ASP A 240 14.48 2.66 8.02
N TYR A 241 13.88 2.83 9.21
CA TYR A 241 13.52 1.70 10.05
C TYR A 241 12.60 0.72 9.31
N TYR A 242 12.99 -0.56 9.32
CA TYR A 242 12.43 -1.56 8.41
C TYR A 242 10.94 -1.85 8.60
N TYR A 243 10.43 -1.64 9.82
CA TYR A 243 9.05 -1.93 10.21
C TYR A 243 8.45 -0.73 10.95
N GLY A 244 8.00 0.26 10.18
CA GLY A 244 7.37 1.48 10.67
C GLY A 244 8.18 2.74 10.37
N GLY A 245 9.31 2.65 9.67
CA GLY A 245 9.95 3.85 9.11
C GLY A 245 9.18 4.36 7.90
N VAL A 246 9.35 5.65 7.57
CA VAL A 246 8.66 6.31 6.44
C VAL A 246 8.80 5.53 5.13
N GLU A 247 9.96 4.93 4.85
CA GLU A 247 10.14 4.14 3.62
C GLU A 247 9.36 2.83 3.59
N HIS A 248 9.26 2.14 4.73
CA HIS A 248 8.43 0.95 4.85
C HIS A 248 6.96 1.31 4.68
N ASP A 249 6.50 2.31 5.43
CA ASP A 249 5.09 2.67 5.45
C ASP A 249 4.66 3.21 4.09
N ALA A 250 5.49 4.03 3.42
CA ALA A 250 5.20 4.51 2.07
C ALA A 250 4.99 3.34 1.08
N SER A 251 5.79 2.28 1.23
CA SER A 251 5.68 1.06 0.43
C SER A 251 4.37 0.31 0.72
N ALA A 252 4.05 0.09 2.00
CA ALA A 252 2.84 -0.60 2.45
C ALA A 252 1.55 0.18 2.09
N VAL A 253 1.47 1.47 2.42
CA VAL A 253 0.29 2.30 2.15
C VAL A 253 0.05 2.42 0.64
N SER A 254 1.10 2.37 -0.20
CA SER A 254 0.91 2.40 -1.65
C SER A 254 0.03 1.24 -2.12
N ALA A 255 0.29 0.02 -1.64
CA ALA A 255 -0.48 -1.19 -1.98
C ALA A 255 -1.96 -1.04 -1.59
N PHE A 256 -2.22 -0.50 -0.39
CA PHE A 256 -3.58 -0.25 0.07
C PHE A 256 -4.27 0.89 -0.68
N MET A 257 -3.58 1.97 -1.02
CA MET A 257 -4.15 3.03 -1.85
C MET A 257 -4.60 2.49 -3.21
N LYS A 258 -3.80 1.62 -3.84
CA LYS A 258 -4.14 0.96 -5.12
C LYS A 258 -5.36 0.04 -4.97
N PHE A 259 -5.38 -0.77 -3.92
CA PHE A 259 -6.49 -1.64 -3.58
C PHE A 259 -7.79 -0.86 -3.41
N TYR A 260 -7.78 0.16 -2.56
CA TYR A 260 -8.96 0.93 -2.24
C TYR A 260 -9.42 1.83 -3.39
N PHE A 261 -8.48 2.38 -4.17
CA PHE A 261 -8.81 3.07 -5.41
C PHE A 261 -9.57 2.14 -6.37
N ALA A 262 -9.00 0.98 -6.71
CA ALA A 262 -9.62 0.00 -7.59
C ALA A 262 -11.00 -0.43 -7.07
N LYS A 263 -11.09 -0.76 -5.77
CA LYS A 263 -12.34 -1.12 -5.12
C LYS A 263 -13.40 -0.05 -5.27
N ILE A 264 -13.06 1.23 -5.03
CA ILE A 264 -14.01 2.33 -5.14
C ILE A 264 -14.46 2.51 -6.59
N VAL A 265 -13.55 2.52 -7.56
CA VAL A 265 -13.92 2.72 -8.96
C VAL A 265 -14.60 1.49 -9.58
N GLY A 266 -14.69 0.38 -8.85
CA GLY A 266 -15.39 -0.84 -9.29
C GLY A 266 -14.49 -1.85 -10.00
N ASP A 267 -13.18 -1.62 -10.03
CA ASP A 267 -12.17 -2.58 -10.49
C ASP A 267 -11.80 -3.55 -9.36
N TYR A 268 -11.05 -4.60 -9.69
CA TYR A 268 -10.54 -5.56 -8.72
C TYR A 268 -9.02 -5.58 -8.74
N PHE A 269 -8.42 -5.31 -7.59
CA PHE A 269 -6.99 -5.23 -7.40
C PHE A 269 -6.58 -6.06 -6.19
N ILE A 270 -5.49 -6.80 -6.30
CA ILE A 270 -4.86 -7.48 -5.18
C ILE A 270 -3.34 -7.40 -5.31
N GLN A 271 -2.69 -7.22 -4.17
CA GLN A 271 -1.25 -7.30 -3.93
C GLN A 271 -1.12 -7.68 -2.46
N ASN A 272 -0.33 -8.70 -2.14
CA ASN A 272 -0.27 -9.19 -0.77
C ASN A 272 0.32 -8.12 0.17
N SER A 273 -0.42 -7.82 1.22
CA SER A 273 0.02 -6.98 2.35
C SER A 273 0.90 -7.78 3.32
N LEU A 274 1.33 -7.20 4.43
CA LEU A 274 1.86 -7.99 5.54
C LEU A 274 0.71 -8.66 6.30
N GLU A 275 0.93 -9.89 6.75
CA GLU A 275 0.02 -10.51 7.69
C GLU A 275 0.33 -10.00 9.11
N TYR A 276 -0.45 -9.02 9.58
CA TYR A 276 -0.32 -8.51 10.94
C TYR A 276 -0.90 -9.47 12.00
N ALA A 277 -0.55 -9.24 13.25
CA ALA A 277 -0.81 -10.14 14.36
C ALA A 277 -2.31 -10.33 14.58
N PRO A 278 -2.72 -11.49 15.11
CA PRO A 278 -4.14 -11.74 15.41
C PRO A 278 -4.78 -10.69 16.33
N TYR A 279 -4.02 -10.02 17.18
CA TYR A 279 -4.55 -8.99 18.08
C TYR A 279 -4.86 -7.67 17.36
N VAL A 280 -4.09 -7.30 16.32
CA VAL A 280 -4.39 -6.17 15.41
C VAL A 280 -5.62 -6.50 14.55
N ARG A 281 -5.74 -7.77 14.13
CA ARG A 281 -6.88 -8.29 13.35
C ARG A 281 -8.12 -8.62 14.18
N LYS A 282 -8.12 -8.35 15.49
CA LYS A 282 -9.24 -8.69 16.36
C LYS A 282 -10.52 -8.08 15.81
N ASN A 283 -11.62 -8.81 15.86
CA ASN A 283 -12.93 -8.39 15.33
C ASN A 283 -12.98 -8.03 13.83
N ASN A 284 -11.96 -8.38 13.04
CA ASN A 284 -11.78 -7.92 11.65
C ASN A 284 -11.60 -6.39 11.53
N ASP A 285 -11.02 -5.77 12.56
CA ASP A 285 -10.69 -4.34 12.59
C ASP A 285 -9.57 -3.98 11.61
N PHE A 286 -8.75 -4.95 11.22
CA PHE A 286 -7.88 -4.92 10.05
C PHE A 286 -8.06 -6.21 9.23
N VAL A 287 -8.09 -6.08 7.91
CA VAL A 287 -8.20 -7.22 6.99
C VAL A 287 -7.01 -7.20 6.04
N PRO A 288 -6.03 -8.12 6.22
CA PRO A 288 -4.91 -8.20 5.30
C PRO A 288 -5.39 -8.67 3.92
N ILE A 289 -4.74 -8.16 2.89
CA ILE A 289 -4.87 -8.66 1.52
C ILE A 289 -3.86 -9.80 1.39
N GLN A 290 -4.33 -11.04 1.39
CA GLN A 290 -3.52 -12.27 1.23
C GLN A 290 -4.20 -13.19 0.21
N SER A 291 -4.34 -12.69 -1.01
CA SER A 291 -5.13 -13.34 -2.07
C SER A 291 -4.27 -13.78 -3.26
N ILE A 292 -2.95 -13.64 -3.18
CA ILE A 292 -2.00 -14.19 -4.14
C ILE A 292 -1.19 -15.27 -3.44
N ARG A 293 -1.04 -16.41 -4.11
CA ARG A 293 -0.10 -17.46 -3.77
C ARG A 293 0.89 -17.59 -4.89
N ASP A 294 2.18 -17.70 -4.57
CA ASP A 294 3.22 -17.91 -5.55
C ASP A 294 4.36 -18.80 -5.05
N THR A 295 4.96 -19.54 -5.96
CA THR A 295 6.13 -20.36 -5.66
C THR A 295 6.94 -20.63 -6.92
N THR A 296 8.20 -21.02 -6.74
CA THR A 296 9.04 -21.59 -7.79
C THR A 296 9.23 -23.08 -7.54
N ILE A 297 9.13 -23.88 -8.60
CA ILE A 297 9.64 -25.26 -8.62
C ILE A 297 10.90 -25.32 -9.49
N ILE A 298 11.89 -26.10 -9.02
CA ILE A 298 13.25 -26.08 -9.53
C ILE A 298 13.70 -27.49 -9.86
N GLU A 299 14.15 -27.74 -11.09
CA GLU A 299 14.60 -29.07 -11.51
C GLU A 299 15.84 -29.55 -10.74
N GLU A 300 16.75 -28.64 -10.37
CA GLU A 300 17.96 -28.98 -9.59
C GLU A 300 17.63 -29.43 -8.16
N LYS A 301 16.54 -28.90 -7.58
CA LYS A 301 16.06 -29.20 -6.23
C LYS A 301 14.66 -29.79 -6.32
N PRO A 302 14.52 -31.02 -6.83
CA PRO A 302 13.25 -31.49 -7.35
C PRO A 302 12.19 -31.78 -6.28
N GLU A 303 12.59 -31.84 -5.01
CA GLU A 303 11.70 -31.97 -3.85
C GLU A 303 11.31 -30.62 -3.23
N ASN A 304 11.92 -29.51 -3.66
CA ASN A 304 11.72 -28.20 -3.05
C ASN A 304 10.69 -27.34 -3.79
N ASN A 305 10.10 -26.40 -3.05
CA ASN A 305 9.48 -25.21 -3.63
C ASN A 305 9.74 -23.95 -2.75
N THR A 306 9.60 -22.76 -3.33
CA THR A 306 10.03 -21.47 -2.75
C THR A 306 8.91 -20.63 -2.12
N GLY A 307 7.80 -21.23 -1.69
CA GLY A 307 6.54 -20.50 -1.42
C GLY A 307 6.52 -19.45 -0.31
N LYS A 308 7.62 -19.25 0.43
CA LYS A 308 7.78 -18.20 1.46
C LYS A 308 9.07 -17.39 1.29
N GLU A 309 9.78 -17.59 0.17
CA GLU A 309 11.02 -16.91 -0.14
C GLU A 309 10.75 -15.49 -0.68
N PRO A 310 11.69 -14.54 -0.58
CA PRO A 310 11.52 -13.18 -1.10
C PRO A 310 11.52 -13.09 -2.64
N TYR A 311 11.91 -14.16 -3.33
CA TYR A 311 12.06 -14.17 -4.78
C TYR A 311 11.46 -15.40 -5.46
N LEU A 312 10.91 -15.15 -6.64
CA LEU A 312 10.51 -16.14 -7.63
C LEU A 312 11.56 -16.21 -8.72
N THR A 313 11.82 -17.40 -9.27
CA THR A 313 12.75 -17.55 -10.40
C THR A 313 12.13 -18.23 -11.60
N LEU A 314 12.43 -17.70 -12.79
CA LEU A 314 11.98 -18.22 -14.07
C LEU A 314 13.18 -18.35 -14.99
N GLY A 315 13.42 -19.52 -15.57
CA GLY A 315 14.64 -19.66 -16.33
C GLY A 315 15.09 -21.08 -16.64
N VAL A 316 16.29 -21.14 -17.21
CA VAL A 316 17.13 -22.32 -17.28
C VAL A 316 18.51 -21.92 -16.82
N GLU A 317 19.01 -22.52 -15.74
CA GLU A 317 20.38 -22.36 -15.25
C GLU A 317 21.06 -23.73 -15.30
N GLN A 318 22.24 -23.84 -15.92
CA GLN A 318 22.97 -25.13 -16.04
C GLN A 318 22.14 -26.30 -16.63
N ASN A 319 21.24 -26.01 -17.59
CA ASN A 319 20.27 -26.95 -18.16
C ASN A 319 19.20 -27.47 -17.18
N LYS A 320 18.97 -26.76 -16.08
CA LYS A 320 17.92 -27.03 -15.10
C LYS A 320 16.87 -25.93 -15.15
N GLU A 321 15.62 -26.34 -15.35
CA GLU A 321 14.52 -25.39 -15.53
C GLU A 321 13.92 -24.93 -14.19
N HIS A 322 13.53 -23.66 -14.16
CA HIS A 322 12.80 -23.01 -13.07
C HIS A 322 11.44 -22.53 -13.59
N LYS A 323 10.36 -22.89 -12.88
CA LYS A 323 8.99 -22.51 -13.24
C LYS A 323 8.32 -21.78 -12.08
N ILE A 324 7.60 -20.71 -12.39
CA ILE A 324 6.82 -19.96 -11.41
C ILE A 324 5.37 -20.43 -11.47
N LEU A 325 4.78 -20.70 -10.31
CA LEU A 325 3.34 -20.95 -10.15
C LEU A 325 2.73 -19.72 -9.46
N ILE A 326 1.60 -19.23 -9.96
CA ILE A 326 0.88 -18.10 -9.36
C ILE A 326 -0.61 -18.43 -9.36
N GLN A 327 -1.26 -18.30 -8.22
CA GLN A 327 -2.71 -18.42 -8.09
C GLN A 327 -3.25 -17.23 -7.31
N PHE A 328 -4.45 -16.81 -7.66
CA PHE A 328 -5.09 -15.71 -6.94
C PHE A 328 -6.61 -15.82 -6.94
N ASP A 329 -7.25 -15.14 -5.99
CA ASP A 329 -8.72 -15.09 -5.89
C ASP A 329 -9.34 -14.22 -6.99
N THR A 330 -10.45 -14.67 -7.57
CA THR A 330 -11.26 -13.84 -8.48
C THR A 330 -12.40 -13.14 -7.73
N PRO A 331 -12.88 -11.98 -8.21
CA PRO A 331 -14.01 -11.29 -7.60
C PRO A 331 -15.27 -12.16 -7.60
N LYS A 332 -15.85 -12.39 -6.41
CA LYS A 332 -16.99 -13.31 -6.22
C LYS A 332 -18.29 -12.87 -6.91
N ASN A 333 -18.43 -11.58 -7.20
CA ASN A 333 -19.67 -10.99 -7.72
C ASN A 333 -19.56 -10.57 -9.19
N TRP A 334 -18.51 -11.00 -9.90
CA TRP A 334 -18.33 -10.70 -11.32
C TRP A 334 -18.67 -11.92 -12.17
N ASN A 335 -19.24 -11.65 -13.33
CA ASN A 335 -19.35 -12.59 -14.44
C ASN A 335 -18.34 -12.20 -15.54
N LYS A 336 -18.16 -13.07 -16.54
CA LYS A 336 -17.24 -12.78 -17.67
C LYS A 336 -17.60 -11.48 -18.42
N GLU A 337 -18.89 -11.11 -18.43
CA GLU A 337 -19.37 -9.91 -19.10
C GLU A 337 -18.87 -8.63 -18.41
N ASP A 338 -18.56 -8.71 -17.11
CA ASP A 338 -18.03 -7.58 -16.34
C ASP A 338 -16.55 -7.33 -16.63
N LEU A 339 -15.80 -8.38 -17.00
CA LEU A 339 -14.37 -8.27 -17.27
C LEU A 339 -14.11 -7.48 -18.55
N LYS A 340 -13.31 -6.42 -18.42
CA LYS A 340 -12.72 -5.69 -19.56
C LYS A 340 -11.39 -6.31 -19.93
N GLU A 341 -10.44 -6.32 -19.01
CA GLU A 341 -9.09 -6.89 -19.16
C GLU A 341 -8.57 -7.38 -17.80
N ALA A 342 -7.68 -8.37 -17.81
CA ALA A 342 -6.98 -8.85 -16.63
C ALA A 342 -5.47 -8.94 -16.85
N PHE A 343 -4.70 -8.47 -15.86
CA PHE A 343 -3.25 -8.43 -15.91
C PHE A 343 -2.64 -8.95 -14.62
N ILE A 344 -1.53 -9.69 -14.76
CA ILE A 344 -0.55 -9.86 -13.70
C ILE A 344 0.62 -8.92 -14.00
N TRP A 345 1.12 -8.26 -12.95
CA TRP A 345 2.36 -7.51 -12.99
C TRP A 345 3.36 -8.11 -12.03
N LEU A 346 4.55 -8.43 -12.55
CA LEU A 346 5.68 -8.95 -11.78
C LEU A 346 6.84 -7.98 -11.89
N TYR A 347 7.51 -7.68 -10.78
CA TYR A 347 8.70 -6.84 -10.81
C TYR A 347 9.95 -7.71 -11.00
N LEU A 348 10.59 -7.58 -12.16
CA LEU A 348 11.85 -8.25 -12.48
C LEU A 348 13.00 -7.50 -11.81
N ALA A 349 13.55 -8.08 -10.74
CA ALA A 349 14.62 -7.49 -9.93
C ALA A 349 16.00 -7.76 -10.54
N GLU A 350 16.22 -8.94 -11.14
CA GLU A 350 17.52 -9.34 -11.67
C GLU A 350 17.39 -10.17 -12.95
N ILE A 351 18.35 -9.99 -13.86
CA ILE A 351 18.51 -10.79 -15.08
C ILE A 351 19.93 -11.35 -15.09
N LYS A 352 20.08 -12.66 -14.94
CA LYS A 352 21.33 -13.38 -15.20
C LYS A 352 21.20 -14.07 -16.54
N ARG A 353 22.08 -13.74 -17.49
CA ARG A 353 21.91 -14.20 -18.87
C ARG A 353 23.23 -14.40 -19.60
N ILE A 354 23.34 -15.53 -20.30
CA ILE A 354 24.39 -15.82 -21.26
C ILE A 354 23.73 -16.09 -22.63
N GLY A 355 23.99 -15.24 -23.62
CA GLY A 355 23.47 -15.34 -24.99
C GLY A 355 22.52 -14.20 -25.42
N THR A 356 22.10 -14.16 -26.69
CA THR A 356 21.42 -12.99 -27.32
C THR A 356 20.02 -13.27 -27.93
N GLY A 357 19.45 -14.47 -27.75
CA GLY A 357 18.10 -14.83 -28.25
C GLY A 357 16.92 -14.05 -27.65
N SER A 358 15.79 -13.97 -28.36
CA SER A 358 14.56 -13.44 -27.75
C SER A 358 14.07 -14.39 -26.66
N ILE A 359 13.60 -13.83 -25.55
CA ILE A 359 13.06 -14.60 -24.44
C ILE A 359 11.54 -14.61 -24.62
N ARG A 360 10.96 -15.80 -24.62
CA ARG A 360 9.52 -16.01 -24.76
C ARG A 360 9.05 -16.82 -23.58
N VAL A 361 7.96 -16.40 -22.96
CA VAL A 361 7.39 -17.07 -21.79
C VAL A 361 6.12 -17.77 -22.21
N LYS A 362 5.98 -19.01 -21.79
CA LYS A 362 4.76 -19.79 -21.92
C LYS A 362 3.96 -19.60 -20.63
N VAL A 363 2.72 -19.15 -20.76
CA VAL A 363 1.76 -19.03 -19.65
C VAL A 363 0.80 -20.19 -19.76
N GLN A 364 0.61 -20.98 -18.71
CA GLN A 364 -0.23 -22.18 -18.79
C GLN A 364 -1.21 -22.24 -17.64
N GLN A 365 -2.44 -22.67 -17.91
CA GLN A 365 -3.38 -22.96 -16.83
C GLN A 365 -2.95 -24.22 -16.09
N ILE A 366 -2.98 -24.17 -14.77
CA ILE A 366 -2.81 -25.32 -13.89
C ILE A 366 -4.17 -26.01 -13.75
N ASN A 367 -4.19 -27.34 -13.80
CA ASN A 367 -5.41 -28.14 -13.77
C ASN A 367 -5.72 -28.74 -12.39
N ASP A 368 -4.74 -28.78 -11.49
CA ASP A 368 -4.83 -29.39 -10.16
C ASP A 368 -4.43 -28.40 -9.07
N THR A 369 -4.92 -28.63 -7.84
CA THR A 369 -4.53 -27.82 -6.68
C THR A 369 -3.06 -28.00 -6.34
N TRP A 370 -2.43 -26.93 -5.85
CA TRP A 370 -1.07 -26.93 -5.35
C TRP A 370 -0.96 -26.06 -4.09
N GLU A 371 0.15 -26.18 -3.39
CA GLU A 371 0.44 -25.55 -2.10
C GLU A 371 1.81 -24.88 -2.13
N GLU A 372 1.91 -23.73 -1.47
CA GLU A 372 3.19 -23.11 -1.16
C GLU A 372 3.97 -23.99 -0.17
N GLY A 373 5.29 -23.91 -0.23
CA GLY A 373 6.16 -24.55 0.75
C GLY A 373 6.18 -23.71 2.04
N ASP A 374 6.10 -24.37 3.19
CA ASP A 374 5.93 -23.72 4.50
C ASP A 374 7.24 -23.21 5.13
N GLY A 375 8.35 -23.16 4.37
CA GLY A 375 9.66 -22.81 4.91
C GLY A 375 10.45 -21.88 4.01
N ILE A 376 11.51 -21.34 4.60
CA ILE A 376 12.37 -20.31 4.01
C ILE A 376 13.81 -20.80 4.13
N SER A 377 14.53 -20.85 3.01
CA SER A 377 15.97 -21.13 2.95
C SER A 377 16.79 -19.89 3.30
N ASP A 378 16.37 -18.71 2.83
CA ASP A 378 16.97 -17.42 3.16
C ASP A 378 15.92 -16.29 3.07
N GLU A 379 15.67 -15.60 4.19
CA GLU A 379 14.64 -14.55 4.29
C GLU A 379 14.89 -13.32 3.38
N PHE A 380 16.11 -13.15 2.86
CA PHE A 380 16.52 -11.97 2.11
C PHE A 380 16.88 -12.28 0.66
N GLU A 381 17.57 -13.38 0.41
CA GLU A 381 18.05 -13.75 -0.93
C GLU A 381 17.55 -15.12 -1.41
N GLY A 382 16.62 -15.72 -0.68
CA GLY A 382 16.13 -17.07 -0.91
C GLY A 382 15.53 -17.26 -2.30
N ILE A 383 16.01 -18.31 -2.97
CA ILE A 383 15.50 -18.83 -4.24
C ILE A 383 15.48 -20.36 -4.26
N ASP A 384 15.94 -21.01 -3.19
CA ASP A 384 16.21 -22.44 -3.15
C ASP A 384 15.04 -23.26 -2.62
N GLY A 385 14.17 -22.62 -1.83
CA GLY A 385 13.01 -23.23 -1.23
C GLY A 385 13.35 -24.29 -0.18
N VAL A 386 12.31 -24.97 0.27
CA VAL A 386 12.40 -26.08 1.23
C VAL A 386 11.66 -27.31 0.68
N PRO A 387 11.96 -28.52 1.18
CA PRO A 387 11.23 -29.72 0.78
C PRO A 387 9.71 -29.58 0.95
N SER A 388 8.94 -29.93 -0.08
CA SER A 388 7.49 -29.96 -0.10
C SER A 388 6.98 -31.32 -0.55
N LEU A 389 5.93 -31.83 0.10
CA LEU A 389 5.37 -33.15 -0.20
C LEU A 389 4.37 -33.14 -1.37
N SER A 390 3.76 -31.98 -1.66
CA SER A 390 2.63 -31.87 -2.59
C SER A 390 2.99 -31.12 -3.87
N THR A 391 3.81 -30.07 -3.77
CA THR A 391 4.13 -29.18 -4.89
C THR A 391 5.63 -29.07 -5.03
N ASN A 392 6.19 -29.82 -5.97
CA ASN A 392 7.61 -29.81 -6.29
C ASN A 392 7.82 -30.26 -7.75
N TRP A 393 9.06 -30.33 -8.20
CA TRP A 393 9.36 -30.74 -9.58
C TRP A 393 8.96 -32.20 -9.85
N ASN A 394 9.22 -33.11 -8.91
CA ASN A 394 8.94 -34.54 -9.04
C ASN A 394 7.44 -34.85 -9.09
N ALA A 395 6.61 -34.04 -8.43
CA ALA A 395 5.15 -34.18 -8.42
C ALA A 395 4.52 -33.89 -9.79
N GLN A 396 5.24 -33.21 -10.69
CA GLN A 396 4.78 -32.73 -12.00
C GLN A 396 3.51 -31.87 -11.93
N ILE A 397 3.64 -30.59 -12.26
CA ILE A 397 2.46 -29.71 -12.33
C ILE A 397 1.67 -30.02 -13.61
N ASN A 398 0.45 -30.50 -13.44
CA ASN A 398 -0.47 -30.74 -14.54
C ASN A 398 -0.95 -29.41 -15.13
N THR A 399 -0.49 -29.11 -16.34
CA THR A 399 -0.84 -27.90 -17.06
C THR A 399 -1.52 -28.20 -18.38
N SER A 400 -2.44 -27.33 -18.80
CA SER A 400 -3.00 -27.37 -20.15
C SER A 400 -2.01 -26.80 -21.17
N ASP A 401 -1.70 -27.58 -22.21
CA ASP A 401 -0.85 -27.18 -23.32
C ASP A 401 -1.71 -26.54 -24.43
N ASP A 402 -1.75 -25.21 -24.45
CA ASP A 402 -2.29 -24.45 -25.58
C ASP A 402 -1.18 -23.54 -26.15
N PRO A 403 -0.76 -23.74 -27.42
CA PRO A 403 0.26 -22.93 -28.07
C PRO A 403 -0.14 -21.45 -28.23
N LEU A 404 -1.41 -21.07 -28.09
CA LEU A 404 -1.87 -19.68 -28.10
C LEU A 404 -1.51 -18.91 -26.81
N ASN A 405 -1.00 -19.60 -25.79
CA ASN A 405 -0.63 -18.99 -24.51
C ASN A 405 0.84 -18.57 -24.40
N ILE A 406 1.54 -18.45 -25.54
CA ILE A 406 2.89 -17.89 -25.58
C ILE A 406 2.79 -16.36 -25.50
N ARG A 407 3.63 -15.75 -24.66
CA ARG A 407 3.74 -14.31 -24.48
C ARG A 407 5.20 -13.90 -24.72
N GLU A 408 5.39 -12.89 -25.54
CA GLU A 408 6.69 -12.21 -25.63
C GLU A 408 6.73 -11.15 -24.53
N LEU A 409 7.70 -11.25 -23.63
CA LEU A 409 7.89 -10.28 -22.56
C LEU A 409 9.09 -9.37 -22.91
N PRO A 410 8.99 -8.06 -22.77
CA PRO A 410 10.14 -7.18 -22.88
C PRO A 410 11.02 -7.33 -21.63
N PHE A 411 12.23 -7.84 -21.78
CA PHE A 411 13.13 -8.08 -20.63
C PHE A 411 13.98 -6.86 -20.35
N GLN A 412 13.50 -6.06 -19.40
CA GLN A 412 14.26 -5.05 -18.70
C GLN A 412 13.89 -5.13 -17.21
N ILE A 413 14.84 -4.79 -16.34
CA ILE A 413 14.57 -4.68 -14.90
C ILE A 413 13.38 -3.74 -14.68
N GLY A 414 12.48 -4.12 -13.78
CA GLY A 414 11.26 -3.41 -13.48
C GLY A 414 9.99 -4.21 -13.77
N TRP A 415 8.87 -3.49 -13.88
CA TRP A 415 7.55 -4.10 -14.02
C TRP A 415 7.32 -4.77 -15.38
N ILE A 416 6.93 -6.04 -15.34
CA ILE A 416 6.56 -6.86 -16.49
C ILE A 416 5.06 -7.11 -16.46
N LYS A 417 4.38 -6.74 -17.55
CA LYS A 417 2.93 -6.92 -17.73
C LYS A 417 2.63 -8.23 -18.43
N ILE A 418 1.74 -9.04 -17.88
CA ILE A 418 1.26 -10.28 -18.50
C ILE A 418 -0.27 -10.21 -18.61
N ASN A 419 -0.79 -10.24 -19.84
CA ASN A 419 -2.24 -10.32 -20.08
C ASN A 419 -2.74 -11.75 -19.86
N ILE A 420 -3.71 -11.88 -18.96
CA ILE A 420 -4.31 -13.14 -18.53
C ILE A 420 -5.85 -13.14 -18.66
N SER A 421 -6.41 -12.24 -19.46
CA SER A 421 -7.86 -12.11 -19.65
C SER A 421 -8.53 -13.42 -20.05
N ASP A 422 -7.88 -14.22 -20.91
CA ASP A 422 -8.42 -15.49 -21.40
C ASP A 422 -8.59 -16.53 -20.28
N PHE A 423 -7.66 -16.56 -19.33
CA PHE A 423 -7.73 -17.44 -18.15
C PHE A 423 -8.80 -16.95 -17.17
N VAL A 424 -8.81 -15.65 -16.87
CA VAL A 424 -9.78 -15.08 -15.93
C VAL A 424 -11.21 -15.23 -16.45
N ASN A 425 -11.46 -15.06 -17.74
CA ASN A 425 -12.78 -15.32 -18.33
C ASN A 425 -13.26 -16.74 -18.05
N GLN A 426 -12.38 -17.74 -18.21
CA GLN A 426 -12.71 -19.15 -17.91
C GLN A 426 -12.99 -19.36 -16.42
N TRP A 427 -12.21 -18.72 -15.55
CA TRP A 427 -12.41 -18.80 -14.09
C TRP A 427 -13.68 -18.08 -13.63
N LEU A 428 -14.07 -16.98 -14.25
CA LEU A 428 -15.35 -16.32 -13.94
C LEU A 428 -16.55 -17.17 -14.38
N GLU A 429 -16.44 -17.92 -15.48
CA GLU A 429 -17.47 -18.90 -15.88
C GLU A 429 -17.51 -20.14 -14.99
N LYS A 430 -16.34 -20.62 -14.56
CA LYS A 430 -16.18 -21.81 -13.74
C LYS A 430 -15.15 -21.57 -12.63
N PRO A 431 -15.53 -20.95 -11.49
CA PRO A 431 -14.59 -20.59 -10.43
C PRO A 431 -13.78 -21.77 -9.87
N SER A 432 -14.35 -22.98 -9.90
CA SER A 432 -13.67 -24.19 -9.45
C SER A 432 -12.52 -24.65 -10.34
N SER A 433 -12.32 -24.07 -11.53
CA SER A 433 -11.16 -24.36 -12.39
C SER A 433 -9.97 -23.44 -12.17
N ASN A 434 -10.09 -22.46 -11.25
CA ASN A 434 -8.99 -21.57 -10.90
C ASN A 434 -8.00 -22.28 -9.97
N HIS A 435 -6.99 -22.90 -10.58
CA HIS A 435 -5.79 -23.39 -9.89
C HIS A 435 -4.56 -22.52 -10.18
N GLY A 436 -4.76 -21.35 -10.78
CA GLY A 436 -3.69 -20.43 -11.17
C GLY A 436 -3.02 -20.77 -12.49
N ILE A 437 -1.85 -20.17 -12.70
CA ILE A 437 -1.03 -20.29 -13.90
C ILE A 437 0.39 -20.74 -13.57
N CYS A 438 1.01 -21.40 -14.54
CA CYS A 438 2.43 -21.74 -14.56
C CYS A 438 3.14 -20.91 -15.64
N LEU A 439 4.27 -20.28 -15.27
CA LEU A 439 5.17 -19.57 -16.16
C LEU A 439 6.41 -20.43 -16.40
N SER A 440 6.75 -20.65 -17.67
CA SER A 440 7.96 -21.36 -18.10
C SER A 440 8.58 -20.71 -19.34
N LEU A 441 9.84 -21.00 -19.65
CA LEU A 441 10.44 -20.50 -20.89
C LEU A 441 9.94 -21.31 -22.09
N TYR A 442 9.61 -20.63 -23.19
CA TYR A 442 9.22 -21.28 -24.44
C TYR A 442 10.45 -21.60 -25.30
N ASN A 443 10.70 -22.89 -25.51
CA ASN A 443 11.84 -23.43 -26.29
C ASN A 443 13.22 -22.85 -25.87
N PRO A 444 13.65 -23.03 -24.61
CA PRO A 444 14.91 -22.47 -24.09
C PRO A 444 16.15 -23.26 -24.56
N VAL A 445 16.31 -23.44 -25.88
CA VAL A 445 17.44 -24.21 -26.42
C VAL A 445 18.72 -23.38 -26.38
N ASN A 446 19.77 -23.91 -25.75
CA ASN A 446 21.11 -23.30 -25.64
C ASN A 446 21.12 -21.91 -24.98
N MET A 447 20.25 -21.68 -23.99
CA MET A 447 20.20 -20.43 -23.24
C MET A 447 20.40 -20.73 -21.76
N ASP A 448 21.36 -20.03 -21.15
CA ASP A 448 21.47 -19.92 -19.69
C ASP A 448 20.89 -18.56 -19.30
N LEU A 449 19.71 -18.58 -18.70
CA LEU A 449 18.92 -17.42 -18.35
C LEU A 449 18.19 -17.69 -17.04
N LEU A 450 18.44 -16.87 -16.03
CA LEU A 450 17.68 -16.84 -14.79
C LEU A 450 17.12 -15.44 -14.58
N LEU A 451 15.80 -15.37 -14.43
CA LEU A 451 15.07 -14.15 -14.14
C LEU A 451 14.59 -14.21 -12.70
N LYS A 452 14.86 -13.17 -11.92
CA LYS A 452 14.50 -13.09 -10.50
C LYS A 452 13.42 -12.03 -10.30
N PHE A 453 12.24 -12.44 -9.85
CA PHE A 453 11.11 -11.56 -9.57
C PHE A 453 10.86 -11.49 -8.06
N TYR A 454 10.36 -10.37 -7.55
CA TYR A 454 9.87 -10.35 -6.17
C TYR A 454 8.64 -11.27 -6.01
N SER A 455 8.61 -12.05 -4.93
CA SER A 455 7.48 -12.89 -4.53
C SER A 455 6.43 -12.10 -3.75
N SER A 456 5.30 -12.73 -3.44
CA SER A 456 4.30 -12.16 -2.52
C SER A 456 4.79 -12.03 -1.08
N ASP A 457 5.87 -12.72 -0.70
CA ASP A 457 6.47 -12.68 0.64
C ASP A 457 7.64 -11.67 0.74
N ALA A 458 8.08 -11.07 -0.38
CA ALA A 458 9.20 -10.12 -0.41
C ALA A 458 8.99 -8.94 0.56
N PHE A 459 9.88 -8.76 1.54
CA PHE A 459 9.71 -7.75 2.60
C PHE A 459 10.90 -6.80 2.75
N GLN A 460 12.02 -7.29 3.29
CA GLN A 460 13.25 -6.50 3.53
C GLN A 460 14.32 -6.76 2.47
N GLU A 461 15.23 -5.80 2.29
CA GLU A 461 16.39 -5.97 1.41
C GLU A 461 17.50 -6.81 2.01
N ASP A 462 17.78 -6.62 3.29
CA ASP A 462 18.84 -7.31 3.99
C ASP A 462 18.53 -7.42 5.48
N LYS A 463 19.47 -8.00 6.23
CA LYS A 463 19.37 -8.24 7.68
C LYS A 463 19.39 -6.97 8.52
N SER A 464 19.64 -5.80 7.93
CA SER A 464 19.67 -4.54 8.64
C SER A 464 18.26 -4.13 9.08
N PRO A 465 18.08 -3.70 10.34
CA PRO A 465 16.83 -3.09 10.78
C PRO A 465 16.60 -1.71 10.12
N TYR A 466 17.51 -1.25 9.26
CA TYR A 466 17.46 0.04 8.57
C TYR A 466 17.35 -0.12 7.04
N SER A 467 16.94 -1.31 6.58
CA SER A 467 16.87 -1.60 5.15
C SER A 467 15.60 -1.08 4.47
N GLY A 468 14.66 -0.49 5.21
CA GLY A 468 13.30 -0.13 4.76
C GLY A 468 12.50 -1.31 4.19
N GLY A 469 11.27 -1.55 4.64
CA GLY A 469 10.39 -2.62 4.11
C GLY A 469 9.83 -2.33 2.70
N LYS A 470 10.66 -1.83 1.79
CA LYS A 470 10.29 -1.31 0.47
C LYS A 470 10.02 -2.37 -0.59
N ARG A 471 10.45 -3.62 -0.38
CA ARG A 471 10.12 -4.72 -1.31
C ARG A 471 8.62 -5.01 -1.36
N VAL A 472 7.88 -4.64 -0.32
CA VAL A 472 6.40 -4.77 -0.28
C VAL A 472 5.74 -4.09 -1.48
N ALA A 473 6.22 -2.92 -1.91
CA ALA A 473 5.67 -2.18 -3.05
C ALA A 473 5.86 -2.88 -4.40
N TYR A 474 6.81 -3.82 -4.49
CA TYR A 474 7.20 -4.51 -5.73
C TYR A 474 6.71 -5.96 -5.81
N ARG A 475 5.92 -6.40 -4.83
CA ARG A 475 5.26 -7.71 -4.82
C ARG A 475 4.35 -7.91 -6.05
N PRO A 476 4.05 -9.15 -6.43
CA PRO A 476 3.11 -9.44 -7.50
C PRO A 476 1.78 -8.71 -7.34
N ILE A 477 1.28 -8.22 -8.46
CA ILE A 477 0.02 -7.49 -8.55
C ILE A 477 -0.89 -8.21 -9.52
N VAL A 478 -2.17 -8.28 -9.17
CA VAL A 478 -3.23 -8.65 -10.09
C VAL A 478 -4.22 -7.50 -10.20
N LEU A 479 -4.51 -7.10 -11.44
CA LEU A 479 -5.50 -6.08 -11.77
C LEU A 479 -6.50 -6.63 -12.78
N LEU A 480 -7.77 -6.68 -12.39
CA LEU A 480 -8.92 -6.99 -13.24
C LEU A 480 -9.73 -5.71 -13.39
N GLN A 481 -9.87 -5.24 -14.62
CA GLN A 481 -10.60 -4.01 -14.92
C GLN A 481 -12.05 -4.34 -15.24
N ASN A 482 -12.98 -3.57 -14.68
CA ASN A 482 -14.41 -3.74 -14.90
C ASN A 482 -14.88 -2.89 -16.10
N LYS A 483 -15.81 -3.41 -16.91
CA LYS A 483 -16.44 -2.62 -17.99
C LYS A 483 -17.29 -1.45 -17.47
N GLN A 484 -17.83 -1.57 -16.27
CA GLN A 484 -18.63 -0.56 -15.58
C GLN A 484 -17.81 0.30 -14.62
N SER A 485 -16.48 0.25 -14.71
CA SER A 485 -15.58 1.05 -13.90
C SER A 485 -15.92 2.54 -13.96
N MET A 486 -15.92 3.21 -12.81
CA MET A 486 -16.16 4.66 -12.71
C MET A 486 -14.95 5.49 -13.17
N THR A 487 -13.84 4.86 -13.54
CA THR A 487 -12.64 5.53 -14.07
C THR A 487 -12.95 6.47 -15.23
N ASP A 488 -13.77 6.03 -16.19
CA ASP A 488 -14.13 6.85 -17.35
C ASP A 488 -14.91 8.11 -16.94
N TYR A 489 -15.83 7.98 -15.98
CA TYR A 489 -16.58 9.12 -15.44
C TYR A 489 -15.64 10.13 -14.73
N LEU A 490 -14.71 9.63 -13.91
CA LEU A 490 -13.80 10.44 -13.11
C LEU A 490 -12.71 11.16 -13.93
N PHE A 491 -12.24 10.54 -15.01
CA PHE A 491 -11.01 10.96 -15.70
C PHE A 491 -11.16 11.21 -17.21
N LYS A 492 -12.22 10.74 -17.88
CA LYS A 492 -12.38 10.92 -19.35
C LYS A 492 -13.40 11.99 -19.75
N SER A 493 -13.99 12.72 -18.80
CA SER A 493 -15.15 13.58 -19.03
C SER A 493 -14.86 15.09 -19.21
N GLU A 494 -13.78 15.46 -19.91
CA GLU A 494 -13.63 16.82 -20.50
C GLU A 494 -13.74 16.83 -22.04
N GLY A 495 -14.35 15.81 -22.63
CA GLY A 495 -14.64 15.75 -24.07
C GLY A 495 -16.07 15.30 -24.39
N LYS A 496 -16.95 16.28 -24.64
CA LYS A 496 -18.32 16.16 -25.19
C LYS A 496 -19.37 15.44 -24.33
N LYS A 497 -20.27 16.25 -23.75
CA LYS A 497 -21.68 15.86 -23.60
C LYS A 497 -22.23 15.52 -24.99
N ILE A 498 -22.59 14.25 -25.21
CA ILE A 498 -23.60 13.90 -26.20
C ILE A 498 -24.90 13.81 -25.40
N PHE A 499 -25.77 14.79 -25.62
CA PHE A 499 -27.19 14.70 -25.27
C PHE A 499 -27.89 13.73 -26.23
#